data_AF-D2QET2-F1
#
_entry.id   AF-D2QET2-F1
#
_cell.length_a   1.000
_cell.length_b   1.000
_cell.length_c   1.000
_cell.angle_alpha   90.00
_cell.angle_beta   90.00
_cell.angle_gamma   90.00
#
_symmetry.space_group_name_H-M   'P 1'
#
loop_
_entity.id
_entity.type
_entity.pdbx_description
1 polymer ?
#
loop_
_entity_poly.entity_id
_entity_poly.type
_entity_poly.pdbx_seq_one_letter_code
_entity_poly.pdbx_strand_id
1 'polypeptide(L)'
;MQQRFFSPTNNTDRYLNTLINWAFFAALCLGLFPGCSSSPDKPTPTDDPVYTLIFLDKTRSVDVNKAFVNRKYQQMVDEIIEQNIRQKGDKLDVYFIHENTSKARALNITVRSEMEDVSAASPTDREAAETEFKLLLTREKAQIRQRVLQQLVAQNTGSSNRETDIWASLPVIAKVNESGAAVKVFYLSDMIESVKGTGRRDFQMKPPKDNAQADEWAKADAQQLKRYTIGSPDITMVLPFEPNASVRENNPAVTQYWQTLFAELGAGVVEEQ
;
A
#
# COMPACT_ATOMS: atom_id res chain seq x y z
N MET A 1 34.67 1.64 -54.01
CA MET A 1 35.66 2.74 -54.10
C MET A 1 35.16 3.85 -53.19
N GLN A 2 35.81 4.34 -52.13
CA GLN A 2 37.20 4.28 -51.67
C GLN A 2 37.22 3.96 -50.17
N GLN A 3 38.19 3.15 -49.75
CA GLN A 3 38.58 2.94 -48.35
C GLN A 3 39.51 4.07 -47.91
N ARG A 4 39.37 4.56 -46.67
CA ARG A 4 40.47 5.24 -45.97
C ARG A 4 40.70 4.56 -44.62
N PHE A 5 41.96 4.19 -44.46
CA PHE A 5 42.60 3.58 -43.31
C PHE A 5 42.69 4.55 -42.13
N PHE A 6 42.48 4.02 -40.92
CA PHE A 6 43.11 4.55 -39.71
C PHE A 6 43.70 3.38 -38.93
N SER A 7 45.02 3.41 -38.75
CA SER A 7 45.77 2.52 -37.85
C SER A 7 45.93 3.17 -36.47
N PRO A 8 46.04 2.36 -35.39
CA PRO A 8 46.15 2.84 -34.02
C PRO A 8 47.60 3.11 -33.63
N THR A 9 47.82 4.10 -32.77
CA THR A 9 49.11 4.29 -32.07
C THR A 9 48.94 3.99 -30.58
N ASN A 10 49.68 2.97 -30.13
CA ASN A 10 50.00 2.74 -28.73
C ASN A 10 51.03 3.78 -28.27
N ASN A 11 50.92 4.25 -27.02
CA ASN A 11 52.11 4.49 -26.22
C ASN A 11 51.78 4.44 -24.73
N THR A 12 52.17 3.32 -24.14
CA THR A 12 52.50 3.14 -22.73
C THR A 12 53.69 4.03 -22.34
N ASP A 13 53.90 4.14 -21.03
CA ASP A 13 55.12 4.65 -20.37
C ASP A 13 55.25 6.15 -20.17
N ARG A 14 54.66 6.64 -19.07
CA ARG A 14 55.32 7.61 -18.16
C ARG A 14 54.88 7.37 -16.71
N TYR A 15 55.25 6.22 -16.17
CA TYR A 15 55.49 6.06 -14.74
C TYR A 15 56.93 6.43 -14.47
N LEU A 16 57.17 7.52 -13.73
CA LEU A 16 58.36 7.82 -12.92
C LEU A 16 58.37 9.33 -12.65
N ASN A 17 58.61 9.67 -11.38
CA ASN A 17 58.77 11.03 -10.83
C ASN A 17 57.50 11.72 -10.32
N THR A 18 57.04 11.32 -9.13
CA THR A 18 57.00 12.20 -7.94
C THR A 18 56.70 11.35 -6.70
N LEU A 19 57.68 10.56 -6.31
CA LEU A 19 57.90 10.16 -4.91
C LEU A 19 58.65 11.34 -4.26
N ILE A 20 58.09 11.92 -3.19
CA ILE A 20 58.72 12.72 -2.11
C ILE A 20 57.61 13.62 -1.53
N ASN A 21 57.45 13.60 -0.20
CA ASN A 21 56.30 14.08 0.57
C ASN A 21 55.13 13.10 0.39
N TRP A 22 54.81 12.21 1.33
CA TRP A 22 54.03 12.49 2.55
C TRP A 22 54.37 11.46 3.64
N ALA A 23 55.67 11.22 3.87
CA ALA A 23 56.14 10.40 4.99
C ALA A 23 56.31 11.29 6.24
N PHE A 24 55.22 11.69 6.91
CA PHE A 24 55.32 12.37 8.23
C PHE A 24 54.07 12.30 9.14
N PHE A 25 53.19 11.31 8.98
CA PHE A 25 52.08 11.09 9.93
C PHE A 25 51.89 9.61 10.28
N ALA A 26 53.00 8.90 10.50
CA ALA A 26 53.04 7.54 11.01
C ALA A 26 53.68 7.53 12.41
N ALA A 27 53.01 8.12 13.40
CA ALA A 27 53.24 7.87 14.83
C ALA A 27 52.15 8.61 15.62
N LEU A 28 51.58 7.94 16.62
CA LEU A 28 50.61 8.47 17.59
C LEU A 28 49.13 8.32 17.22
N CYS A 29 48.61 7.09 17.40
CA CYS A 29 47.29 6.79 18.00
C CYS A 29 47.13 5.27 18.15
N LEU A 30 48.05 4.67 18.91
CA LEU A 30 47.88 3.36 19.53
C LEU A 30 47.34 3.63 20.94
N GLY A 31 46.04 3.43 21.15
CA GLY A 31 45.44 3.54 22.47
C GLY A 31 43.92 3.77 22.42
N LEU A 32 43.20 2.79 22.97
CA LEU A 32 41.81 2.86 23.43
C LEU A 32 40.72 2.69 22.35
N PHE A 33 40.56 1.45 21.86
CA PHE A 33 39.22 0.98 21.49
C PHE A 33 38.52 0.51 22.78
N PRO A 34 37.44 1.17 23.23
CA PRO A 34 36.58 0.62 24.26
C PRO A 34 35.88 -0.62 23.69
N GLY A 35 35.92 -1.72 24.45
CA GLY A 35 35.07 -2.88 24.19
C GLY A 35 33.62 -2.44 24.23
N CYS A 36 32.96 -2.41 23.07
CA CYS A 36 31.52 -2.27 23.01
C CYS A 36 30.94 -3.67 23.23
N SER A 37 30.54 -3.90 24.47
CA SER A 37 29.72 -5.05 24.86
C SER A 37 28.52 -5.15 23.94
N SER A 38 28.44 -6.23 23.16
CA SER A 38 27.21 -6.64 22.51
C SER A 38 26.20 -6.98 23.61
N SER A 39 25.36 -6.01 23.95
CA SER A 39 24.11 -6.34 24.63
C SER A 39 23.32 -7.22 23.66
N PRO A 40 22.80 -8.38 24.07
CA PRO A 40 21.89 -9.12 23.23
C PRO A 40 20.68 -8.23 23.01
N ASP A 41 20.49 -7.77 21.76
CA ASP A 41 19.24 -7.17 21.34
C ASP A 41 18.14 -8.12 21.76
N LYS A 42 17.36 -7.70 22.76
CA LYS A 42 16.12 -8.37 23.12
C LYS A 42 15.27 -8.36 21.85
N PRO A 43 14.59 -9.46 21.50
CA PRO A 43 13.70 -9.48 20.35
C PRO A 43 12.71 -8.32 20.51
N THR A 44 12.70 -7.45 19.51
CA THR A 44 11.75 -6.33 19.40
C THR A 44 10.34 -6.88 19.63
N PRO A 45 9.47 -6.19 20.38
CA PRO A 45 8.07 -6.60 20.51
C PRO A 45 7.51 -6.85 19.12
N THR A 46 6.88 -8.00 18.90
CA THR A 46 6.04 -8.26 17.72
C THR A 46 5.13 -7.05 17.56
N ASP A 47 5.28 -6.30 16.46
CA ASP A 47 4.36 -5.21 16.11
C ASP A 47 2.92 -5.70 16.28
N ASP A 48 2.03 -4.87 16.79
CA ASP A 48 0.63 -5.25 16.94
C ASP A 48 0.07 -5.79 15.61
N PRO A 49 -0.85 -6.77 15.65
CA PRO A 49 -1.47 -7.31 14.44
C PRO A 49 -2.08 -6.19 13.58
N VAL A 50 -1.89 -6.31 12.27
CA VAL A 50 -2.44 -5.37 11.28
C VAL A 50 -3.72 -5.95 10.70
N TYR A 51 -4.75 -5.12 10.61
CA TYR A 51 -5.97 -5.43 9.87
C TYR A 51 -6.00 -4.65 8.55
N THR A 52 -5.81 -5.38 7.45
CA THR A 52 -5.86 -4.83 6.09
C THR A 52 -7.25 -4.95 5.50
N LEU A 53 -7.79 -3.84 4.99
CA LEU A 53 -9.00 -3.78 4.18
C LEU A 53 -8.64 -3.41 2.74
N ILE A 54 -9.09 -4.20 1.78
CA ILE A 54 -8.96 -3.89 0.35
C ILE A 54 -10.35 -3.74 -0.25
N PHE A 55 -10.67 -2.55 -0.75
CA PHE A 55 -11.88 -2.28 -1.51
C PHE A 55 -11.55 -2.31 -3.00
N LEU A 56 -12.09 -3.30 -3.71
CA LEU A 56 -11.92 -3.46 -5.15
C LEU A 56 -13.15 -2.88 -5.87
N ASP A 57 -12.93 -1.89 -6.71
CA ASP A 57 -14.02 -1.34 -7.51
C ASP A 57 -14.48 -2.32 -8.59
N LYS A 58 -15.77 -2.64 -8.58
CA LYS A 58 -16.42 -3.53 -9.54
C LYS A 58 -17.52 -2.81 -10.32
N THR A 59 -17.45 -1.50 -10.39
CA THR A 59 -18.37 -0.67 -11.17
C THR A 59 -17.86 -0.48 -12.59
N ARG A 60 -18.71 0.10 -13.45
CA ARG A 60 -18.42 0.26 -14.88
C ARG A 60 -17.30 1.24 -15.20
N SER A 61 -16.98 2.16 -14.29
CA SER A 61 -15.98 3.21 -14.54
C SER A 61 -14.55 2.68 -14.42
N VAL A 62 -14.35 1.57 -13.70
CA VAL A 62 -13.06 0.87 -13.58
C VAL A 62 -13.02 -0.37 -14.46
N ASP A 63 -12.11 -0.39 -15.44
CA ASP A 63 -11.89 -1.54 -16.32
C ASP A 63 -10.52 -2.20 -16.07
N VAL A 64 -10.54 -3.28 -15.30
CA VAL A 64 -9.36 -4.08 -14.97
C VAL A 64 -8.81 -4.90 -16.14
N ASN A 65 -9.49 -4.92 -17.30
CA ASN A 65 -8.95 -5.53 -18.51
C ASN A 65 -8.01 -4.57 -19.27
N LYS A 66 -8.04 -3.27 -18.96
CA LYS A 66 -7.04 -2.32 -19.46
C LYS A 66 -5.67 -2.69 -18.89
N ALA A 67 -4.70 -2.88 -19.77
CA ALA A 67 -3.39 -3.42 -19.40
C ALA A 67 -2.66 -2.56 -18.34
N PHE A 68 -2.80 -1.24 -18.39
CA PHE A 68 -2.24 -0.34 -17.37
C PHE A 68 -2.88 -0.58 -15.99
N VAL A 69 -4.21 -0.50 -15.91
CA VAL A 69 -4.97 -0.70 -14.67
C VAL A 69 -4.68 -2.07 -14.07
N ASN A 70 -4.69 -3.10 -14.92
CA ASN A 70 -4.41 -4.48 -14.53
C ASN A 70 -3.04 -4.62 -13.87
N ARG A 71 -1.98 -4.10 -14.51
CA ARG A 71 -0.61 -4.16 -13.98
C ARG A 71 -0.48 -3.34 -12.69
N LYS A 72 -1.02 -2.12 -12.67
CA LYS A 72 -0.96 -1.25 -11.48
C LYS A 72 -1.62 -1.94 -10.28
N TYR A 73 -2.82 -2.46 -10.44
CA TYR A 73 -3.54 -3.14 -9.36
C TYR A 73 -2.89 -4.47 -8.94
N GLN A 74 -2.33 -5.25 -9.88
CA GLN A 74 -1.56 -6.45 -9.52
C GLN A 74 -0.33 -6.11 -8.68
N GLN A 75 0.45 -5.12 -9.10
CA GLN A 75 1.61 -4.65 -8.35
C GLN A 75 1.21 -4.16 -6.95
N MET A 76 0.13 -3.37 -6.84
CA MET A 76 -0.34 -2.92 -5.53
C MET A 76 -0.80 -4.07 -4.64
N VAL A 77 -1.48 -5.08 -5.18
CA VAL A 77 -1.84 -6.28 -4.40
C VAL A 77 -0.59 -6.99 -3.87
N ASP A 78 0.46 -7.09 -4.69
CA ASP A 78 1.73 -7.68 -4.27
C ASP A 78 2.38 -6.90 -3.12
N GLU A 79 2.44 -5.58 -3.24
CA GLU A 79 3.01 -4.68 -2.23
C GLU A 79 2.20 -4.69 -0.92
N ILE A 80 0.87 -4.61 -1.01
CA ILE A 80 -0.03 -4.65 0.16
C ILE A 80 0.18 -5.94 0.95
N ILE A 81 0.27 -7.08 0.28
CA ILE A 81 0.43 -8.38 0.94
C ILE A 81 1.83 -8.51 1.54
N GLU A 82 2.85 -8.07 0.80
CA GLU A 82 4.22 -8.17 1.29
C GLU A 82 4.44 -7.36 2.56
N GLN A 83 3.88 -6.14 2.61
CA GLN A 83 4.07 -5.20 3.72
C GLN A 83 3.17 -5.49 4.94
N ASN A 84 1.97 -6.02 4.74
CA ASN A 84 0.96 -6.08 5.82
C ASN A 84 0.66 -7.49 6.35
N ILE A 85 1.11 -8.54 5.66
CA ILE A 85 1.03 -9.91 6.16
C ILE A 85 2.39 -10.29 6.74
N ARG A 86 2.54 -10.22 8.07
CA ARG A 86 3.85 -10.30 8.73
C ARG A 86 3.92 -11.45 9.72
N GLN A 87 2.81 -11.75 10.39
CA GLN A 87 2.77 -12.73 11.47
C GLN A 87 1.36 -13.24 11.72
N LYS A 88 1.25 -14.27 12.56
CA LYS A 88 -0.02 -14.80 13.04
C LYS A 88 -0.88 -13.70 13.66
N GLY A 89 -2.17 -13.72 13.31
CA GLY A 89 -3.14 -12.75 13.81
C GLY A 89 -3.36 -11.56 12.90
N ASP A 90 -2.45 -11.28 11.95
CA ASP A 90 -2.72 -10.31 10.88
C ASP A 90 -3.96 -10.74 10.09
N LYS A 91 -4.75 -9.76 9.66
CA LYS A 91 -6.03 -9.99 8.96
C LYS A 91 -6.08 -9.26 7.64
N LEU A 92 -6.76 -9.87 6.67
CA LEU A 92 -7.04 -9.26 5.37
C LEU A 92 -8.48 -9.57 4.96
N ASP A 93 -9.27 -8.52 4.78
CA ASP A 93 -10.59 -8.63 4.16
C ASP A 93 -10.62 -7.88 2.82
N VAL A 94 -11.31 -8.47 1.84
CA VAL A 94 -11.56 -7.84 0.54
C VAL A 94 -13.05 -7.60 0.40
N TYR A 95 -13.42 -6.39 -0.02
CA TYR A 95 -14.77 -5.97 -0.32
C TYR A 95 -14.88 -5.47 -1.76
N PHE A 96 -16.02 -5.68 -2.40
CA PHE A 96 -16.32 -5.06 -3.68
C PHE A 96 -17.03 -3.72 -3.50
N ILE A 97 -16.66 -2.71 -4.27
CA ILE A 97 -17.40 -1.44 -4.36
C ILE A 97 -18.43 -1.56 -5.49
N HIS A 98 -19.69 -1.34 -5.14
CA HIS A 98 -20.85 -1.23 -6.02
C HIS A 98 -22.06 -0.78 -5.18
N GLU A 99 -23.30 -0.87 -5.68
CA GLU A 99 -24.52 -0.46 -4.95
C GLU A 99 -24.71 -1.08 -3.52
N ASN A 100 -23.94 -2.12 -3.17
CA ASN A 100 -24.11 -2.94 -1.97
C ASN A 100 -22.78 -3.15 -1.20
N THR A 101 -21.82 -2.21 -1.32
CA THR A 101 -20.44 -2.34 -0.80
C THR A 101 -20.35 -2.89 0.62
N SER A 102 -21.17 -2.40 1.56
CA SER A 102 -21.09 -2.79 2.97
C SER A 102 -21.35 -4.28 3.24
N LYS A 103 -22.03 -4.98 2.31
CA LYS A 103 -22.34 -6.42 2.40
C LYS A 103 -21.51 -7.26 1.43
N ALA A 104 -20.72 -6.63 0.57
CA ALA A 104 -20.03 -7.26 -0.55
C ALA A 104 -18.64 -7.79 -0.16
N ARG A 105 -18.52 -8.46 0.99
CA ARG A 105 -17.26 -9.08 1.40
C ARG A 105 -16.96 -10.29 0.51
N ALA A 106 -15.87 -10.20 -0.24
CA ALA A 106 -15.42 -11.22 -1.17
C ALA A 106 -14.41 -12.20 -0.54
N LEU A 107 -13.61 -11.73 0.41
CA LEU A 107 -12.57 -12.52 1.07
C LEU A 107 -12.41 -12.12 2.52
N ASN A 108 -12.10 -13.09 3.38
CA ASN A 108 -11.69 -12.89 4.77
C ASN A 108 -10.60 -13.90 5.11
N ILE A 109 -9.46 -13.40 5.59
CA ILE A 109 -8.27 -14.18 5.89
C ILE A 109 -7.71 -13.73 7.24
N THR A 110 -7.25 -14.70 8.02
CA THR A 110 -6.41 -14.48 9.21
C THR A 110 -5.16 -15.33 9.05
N VAL A 111 -4.01 -14.68 9.17
CA VAL A 111 -2.69 -15.29 9.00
C VAL A 111 -2.43 -16.24 10.16
N ARG A 112 -1.88 -17.41 9.84
CA ARG A 112 -1.68 -18.50 10.80
C ARG A 112 -0.21 -18.79 11.07
N SER A 113 0.67 -18.45 10.13
CA SER A 113 2.12 -18.66 10.26
C SER A 113 2.64 -17.91 11.50
N GLU A 114 3.29 -18.64 12.39
CA GLU A 114 3.80 -18.16 13.68
C GLU A 114 5.27 -18.56 13.81
N MET A 115 6.09 -17.66 14.33
CA MET A 115 7.47 -17.97 14.64
C MET A 115 7.54 -18.74 15.95
N GLU A 116 8.28 -19.83 15.99
CA GLU A 116 8.51 -20.58 17.24
C GLU A 116 9.23 -19.70 18.28
N ASP A 117 8.98 -19.96 19.57
CA ASP A 117 9.67 -19.26 20.65
C ASP A 117 11.15 -19.69 20.71
N VAL A 118 12.02 -18.79 20.26
CA VAL A 118 13.49 -18.97 20.20
C VAL A 118 14.24 -18.25 21.33
N SER A 119 13.54 -17.85 22.40
CA SER A 119 14.13 -17.10 23.51
C SER A 119 15.25 -17.86 24.22
N ALA A 120 15.15 -19.19 24.30
CA ALA A 120 16.14 -20.09 24.90
C ALA A 120 16.94 -20.93 23.87
N ALA A 121 16.77 -20.68 22.58
CA ALA A 121 17.37 -21.48 21.50
C ALA A 121 18.86 -21.15 21.28
N SER A 122 19.64 -22.13 20.78
CA SER A 122 21.00 -21.86 20.31
C SER A 122 20.98 -20.96 19.06
N PRO A 123 22.09 -20.30 18.69
CA PRO A 123 22.13 -19.47 17.48
C PRO A 123 21.73 -20.23 16.21
N THR A 124 22.16 -21.48 16.09
CA THR A 124 21.82 -22.35 14.95
C THR A 124 20.33 -22.69 14.93
N ASP A 125 19.75 -23.02 16.09
CA ASP A 125 18.32 -23.33 16.19
C ASP A 125 17.45 -22.11 15.92
N ARG A 126 17.89 -20.92 16.35
CA ARG A 126 17.22 -19.66 16.04
C ARG A 126 17.21 -19.36 14.54
N GLU A 127 18.35 -19.50 13.87
CA GLU A 127 18.45 -19.31 12.42
C GLU A 127 17.57 -20.31 11.65
N ALA A 128 17.52 -21.56 12.10
CA ALA A 128 16.64 -22.58 11.54
C ALA A 128 15.16 -22.20 11.69
N ALA A 129 14.73 -21.81 12.89
CA ALA A 129 13.35 -21.40 13.17
C ALA A 129 12.94 -20.13 12.39
N GLU A 130 13.82 -19.13 12.28
CA GLU A 130 13.57 -17.94 11.46
C GLU A 130 13.41 -18.29 9.97
N THR A 131 14.26 -19.19 9.47
CA THR A 131 14.21 -19.64 8.07
C THR A 131 12.91 -20.41 7.80
N GLU A 132 12.54 -21.33 8.70
CA GLU A 132 11.29 -22.07 8.60
C GLU A 132 10.08 -21.15 8.62
N PHE A 133 10.03 -20.21 9.57
CA PHE A 133 8.97 -19.22 9.64
C PHE A 133 8.86 -18.39 8.35
N LYS A 134 9.98 -17.88 7.81
CA LYS A 134 10.00 -17.13 6.55
C LYS A 134 9.47 -17.97 5.38
N LEU A 135 9.82 -19.25 5.30
CA LEU A 135 9.33 -20.16 4.27
C LEU A 135 7.81 -20.39 4.39
N LEU A 136 7.31 -20.61 5.60
CA LEU A 136 5.87 -20.77 5.86
C LEU A 136 5.09 -19.50 5.50
N LEU A 137 5.54 -18.35 6.00
CA LEU A 137 4.91 -17.06 5.73
C LEU A 137 4.92 -16.71 4.24
N THR A 138 6.03 -16.98 3.53
CA THR A 138 6.13 -16.75 2.09
C THR A 138 5.12 -17.58 1.30
N ARG A 139 4.92 -18.85 1.69
CA ARG A 139 3.91 -19.73 1.07
C ARG A 139 2.49 -19.22 1.36
N GLU A 140 2.22 -18.81 2.59
CA GLU A 140 0.92 -18.25 2.97
C GLU A 140 0.63 -16.94 2.21
N LYS A 141 1.59 -16.01 2.15
CA LYS A 141 1.52 -14.79 1.33
C LYS A 141 1.18 -15.11 -0.14
N ALA A 142 1.84 -16.09 -0.74
CA ALA A 142 1.57 -16.48 -2.13
C ALA A 142 0.13 -17.00 -2.32
N GLN A 143 -0.39 -17.77 -1.36
CA GLN A 143 -1.79 -18.24 -1.39
C GLN A 143 -2.77 -17.08 -1.23
N ILE A 144 -2.53 -16.17 -0.29
CA ILE A 144 -3.35 -14.97 -0.07
C ILE A 144 -3.38 -14.14 -1.34
N ARG A 145 -2.21 -13.86 -1.93
CA ARG A 145 -2.05 -13.12 -3.20
C ARG A 145 -2.89 -13.72 -4.30
N GLN A 146 -2.76 -15.02 -4.52
CA GLN A 146 -3.53 -15.70 -5.56
C GLN A 146 -5.05 -15.51 -5.37
N ARG A 147 -5.54 -15.57 -4.12
CA ARG A 147 -6.97 -15.41 -3.82
C ARG A 147 -7.43 -13.96 -4.02
N VAL A 148 -6.63 -12.97 -3.64
CA VAL A 148 -6.94 -11.55 -3.90
C VAL A 148 -6.94 -11.26 -5.40
N LEU A 149 -5.94 -11.75 -6.14
CA LEU A 149 -5.87 -11.60 -7.59
C LEU A 149 -7.04 -12.27 -8.31
N GLN A 150 -7.52 -13.42 -7.83
CA GLN A 150 -8.76 -14.03 -8.32
C GLN A 150 -9.98 -13.10 -8.12
N GLN A 151 -10.07 -12.41 -6.98
CA GLN A 151 -11.12 -11.41 -6.77
C GLN A 151 -10.93 -10.19 -7.67
N LEU A 152 -9.69 -9.78 -7.96
CA LEU A 152 -9.38 -8.66 -8.84
C LEU A 152 -9.87 -8.89 -10.27
N VAL A 153 -9.68 -10.09 -10.83
CA VAL A 153 -10.11 -10.40 -12.21
C VAL A 153 -11.58 -10.80 -12.32
N ALA A 154 -12.26 -11.11 -11.21
CA ALA A 154 -13.68 -11.42 -11.22
C ALA A 154 -14.50 -10.22 -11.71
N GLN A 155 -15.36 -10.44 -12.72
CA GLN A 155 -16.18 -9.38 -13.29
C GLN A 155 -17.54 -9.30 -12.59
N ASN A 156 -18.03 -8.08 -12.38
CA ASN A 156 -19.41 -7.83 -11.99
C ASN A 156 -20.24 -7.49 -13.24
N THR A 157 -20.93 -8.49 -13.77
CA THR A 157 -21.82 -8.34 -14.94
C THR A 157 -23.25 -7.97 -14.55
N GLY A 158 -23.56 -7.93 -13.25
CA GLY A 158 -24.87 -7.59 -12.71
C GLY A 158 -25.21 -6.11 -12.84
N SER A 159 -26.47 -5.75 -12.55
CA SER A 159 -26.93 -4.35 -12.55
C SER A 159 -26.27 -3.50 -11.47
N SER A 160 -25.77 -4.13 -10.41
CA SER A 160 -25.10 -3.47 -9.28
C SER A 160 -23.87 -2.67 -9.69
N ASN A 161 -23.25 -2.99 -10.83
CA ASN A 161 -22.10 -2.26 -11.36
C ASN A 161 -22.40 -0.84 -11.86
N ARG A 162 -23.66 -0.41 -11.81
CA ARG A 162 -24.11 0.91 -12.28
C ARG A 162 -23.92 2.01 -11.25
N GLU A 163 -23.74 1.66 -9.98
CA GLU A 163 -23.61 2.61 -8.89
C GLU A 163 -22.36 2.29 -8.08
N THR A 164 -21.63 3.35 -7.72
CA THR A 164 -20.39 3.28 -6.94
C THR A 164 -20.66 3.89 -5.59
N ASP A 165 -20.97 3.05 -4.59
CA ASP A 165 -21.23 3.47 -3.21
C ASP A 165 -19.98 3.27 -2.34
N ILE A 166 -19.11 4.28 -2.32
CA ILE A 166 -17.89 4.28 -1.50
C ILE A 166 -18.25 4.62 -0.05
N TRP A 167 -19.25 5.46 0.21
CA TRP A 167 -19.70 5.74 1.58
C TRP A 167 -20.10 4.48 2.36
N ALA A 168 -20.63 3.46 1.69
CA ALA A 168 -20.95 2.18 2.30
C ALA A 168 -19.72 1.39 2.82
N SER A 169 -18.49 1.81 2.49
CA SER A 169 -17.26 1.29 3.11
C SER A 169 -17.03 1.83 4.53
N LEU A 170 -17.52 3.02 4.87
CA LEU A 170 -17.31 3.67 6.17
C LEU A 170 -17.73 2.80 7.38
N PRO A 171 -18.95 2.20 7.41
CA PRO A 171 -19.32 1.31 8.51
C PRO A 171 -18.44 0.04 8.59
N VAL A 172 -17.86 -0.41 7.48
CA VAL A 172 -16.93 -1.55 7.47
C VAL A 172 -15.62 -1.17 8.15
N ILE A 173 -15.08 0.00 7.81
CA ILE A 173 -13.84 0.52 8.41
C ILE A 173 -14.06 0.78 9.91
N ALA A 174 -15.14 1.47 10.28
CA ALA A 174 -15.46 1.76 11.68
C ALA A 174 -15.55 0.48 12.51
N LYS A 175 -16.20 -0.57 11.99
CA LYS A 175 -16.29 -1.86 12.66
C LYS A 175 -14.94 -2.55 12.85
N VAL A 176 -14.06 -2.47 11.84
CA VAL A 176 -12.72 -3.05 11.94
C VAL A 176 -11.86 -2.31 12.96
N ASN A 177 -12.02 -0.99 13.06
CA ASN A 177 -11.32 -0.18 14.04
C ASN A 177 -11.67 -0.56 15.50
N GLU A 178 -12.86 -1.12 15.76
CA GLU A 178 -13.24 -1.64 17.09
C GLU A 178 -12.35 -2.83 17.55
N SER A 179 -11.58 -3.44 16.65
CA SER A 179 -10.70 -4.57 16.99
C SER A 179 -9.45 -4.18 17.78
N GLY A 180 -9.09 -2.90 17.81
CA GLY A 180 -7.87 -2.40 18.44
C GLY A 180 -6.58 -2.68 17.66
N ALA A 181 -6.66 -3.37 16.51
CA ALA A 181 -5.55 -3.58 15.60
C ALA A 181 -5.21 -2.29 14.83
N ALA A 182 -3.97 -2.17 14.36
CA ALA A 182 -3.61 -1.13 13.39
C ALA A 182 -4.36 -1.40 12.06
N VAL A 183 -5.17 -0.45 11.60
CA VAL A 183 -6.02 -0.62 10.41
C VAL A 183 -5.40 0.06 9.21
N LYS A 184 -5.26 -0.68 8.11
CA LYS A 184 -4.83 -0.16 6.81
C LYS A 184 -5.88 -0.40 5.75
N VAL A 185 -6.26 0.63 5.02
CA VAL A 185 -7.35 0.60 4.04
C VAL A 185 -6.82 0.97 2.66
N PHE A 186 -7.08 0.12 1.68
CA PHE A 186 -6.68 0.33 0.30
C PHE A 186 -7.91 0.37 -0.59
N TYR A 187 -8.09 1.47 -1.31
CA TYR A 187 -9.10 1.58 -2.36
C TYR A 187 -8.44 1.38 -3.72
N LEU A 188 -8.77 0.30 -4.42
CA LEU A 188 -8.41 0.09 -5.82
C LEU A 188 -9.63 0.52 -6.65
N SER A 189 -9.78 1.83 -6.82
CA SER A 189 -10.96 2.50 -7.37
C SER A 189 -10.56 3.82 -8.02
N ASP A 190 -11.36 4.28 -8.98
CA ASP A 190 -11.27 5.67 -9.49
C ASP A 190 -11.82 6.71 -8.52
N MET A 191 -12.38 6.25 -7.39
CA MET A 191 -12.95 7.07 -6.34
C MET A 191 -14.14 7.94 -6.81
N ILE A 192 -14.80 7.56 -7.90
CA ILE A 192 -15.96 8.29 -8.42
C ILE A 192 -17.24 7.76 -7.76
N GLU A 193 -17.67 8.38 -6.66
CA GLU A 193 -18.99 8.11 -6.07
C GLU A 193 -20.09 8.38 -7.11
N SER A 194 -20.97 7.42 -7.32
CA SER A 194 -22.10 7.52 -8.24
C SER A 194 -23.29 6.79 -7.66
N VAL A 195 -23.96 7.43 -6.69
CA VAL A 195 -25.18 6.89 -6.08
C VAL A 195 -26.33 7.87 -6.30
N LYS A 196 -27.44 7.35 -6.80
CA LYS A 196 -28.63 8.14 -7.08
C LYS A 196 -29.40 8.42 -5.79
N GLY A 197 -29.93 9.63 -5.68
CA GLY A 197 -30.88 9.99 -4.63
C GLY A 197 -30.54 11.28 -3.90
N THR A 198 -31.49 11.75 -3.10
CA THR A 198 -31.35 12.98 -2.32
C THR A 198 -30.29 12.80 -1.24
N GLY A 199 -29.36 13.74 -1.12
CA GLY A 199 -28.30 13.70 -0.11
C GLY A 199 -27.17 12.71 -0.41
N ARG A 200 -27.07 12.22 -1.65
CA ARG A 200 -25.92 11.44 -2.15
C ARG A 200 -25.16 12.24 -3.19
N ARG A 201 -23.88 11.88 -3.39
CA ARG A 201 -23.03 12.45 -4.42
C ARG A 201 -23.07 11.58 -5.67
N ASP A 202 -23.00 12.25 -6.81
CA ASP A 202 -22.82 11.65 -8.13
C ASP A 202 -21.75 12.47 -8.84
N PHE A 203 -20.51 12.04 -8.72
CA PHE A 203 -19.35 12.70 -9.32
C PHE A 203 -19.21 12.41 -10.81
N GLN A 204 -19.99 11.47 -11.37
CA GLN A 204 -20.09 11.31 -12.82
C GLN A 204 -20.89 12.47 -13.43
N MET A 205 -21.95 12.91 -12.74
CA MET A 205 -22.84 13.97 -13.22
C MET A 205 -22.45 15.37 -12.72
N LYS A 206 -22.02 15.48 -11.46
CA LYS A 206 -21.72 16.74 -10.78
C LYS A 206 -20.48 16.60 -9.88
N PRO A 207 -19.28 16.45 -10.48
CA PRO A 207 -18.05 16.45 -9.71
C PRO A 207 -17.80 17.83 -9.09
N PRO A 208 -17.01 17.92 -8.00
CA PRO A 208 -16.56 19.20 -7.47
C PRO A 208 -15.76 19.96 -8.54
N LYS A 209 -16.05 21.25 -8.66
CA LYS A 209 -15.40 22.14 -9.66
C LYS A 209 -13.96 22.49 -9.29
N ASP A 210 -13.66 22.54 -7.99
CA ASP A 210 -12.39 22.96 -7.40
C ASP A 210 -12.26 22.39 -5.98
N ASN A 211 -11.06 22.52 -5.40
CA ASN A 211 -10.75 22.01 -4.07
C ASN A 211 -11.57 22.70 -2.96
N ALA A 212 -11.91 23.97 -3.12
CA ALA A 212 -12.73 24.69 -2.13
C ALA A 212 -14.13 24.08 -2.04
N GLN A 213 -14.75 23.78 -3.18
CA GLN A 213 -16.03 23.10 -3.24
C GLN A 213 -15.92 21.65 -2.74
N ALA A 214 -14.83 20.96 -3.07
CA ALA A 214 -14.57 19.60 -2.56
C ALA A 214 -14.54 19.58 -1.02
N ASP A 215 -13.80 20.51 -0.41
CA ASP A 215 -13.71 20.63 1.05
C ASP A 215 -15.04 21.00 1.70
N GLU A 216 -15.77 21.95 1.12
CA GLU A 216 -17.09 22.34 1.62
C GLU A 216 -18.05 21.14 1.62
N TRP A 217 -18.08 20.38 0.52
CA TRP A 217 -18.93 19.20 0.40
C TRP A 217 -18.51 18.10 1.36
N ALA A 218 -17.22 17.79 1.41
CA ALA A 218 -16.68 16.76 2.30
C ALA A 218 -16.99 17.05 3.76
N LYS A 219 -16.82 18.31 4.21
CA LYS A 219 -17.12 18.72 5.59
C LYS A 219 -18.61 18.63 5.91
N ALA A 220 -19.47 19.03 4.97
CA ALA A 220 -20.92 18.92 5.13
C ALA A 220 -21.36 17.45 5.23
N ASP A 221 -20.83 16.60 4.34
CA ASP A 221 -21.16 15.17 4.31
C ASP A 221 -20.60 14.44 5.54
N ALA A 222 -19.41 14.83 6.02
CA ALA A 222 -18.84 14.33 7.27
C ALA A 222 -19.80 14.53 8.44
N GLN A 223 -20.49 15.68 8.54
CA GLN A 223 -21.49 15.90 9.61
C GLN A 223 -22.61 14.87 9.60
N GLN A 224 -23.11 14.51 8.40
CA GLN A 224 -24.14 13.49 8.22
C GLN A 224 -23.61 12.07 8.55
N LEU A 225 -22.32 11.85 8.32
CA LEU A 225 -21.65 10.56 8.42
C LEU A 225 -20.91 10.36 9.75
N LYS A 226 -20.93 11.32 10.68
CA LYS A 226 -20.28 11.26 12.00
C LYS A 226 -20.51 9.96 12.78
N ARG A 227 -21.68 9.34 12.58
CA ARG A 227 -22.01 8.03 13.17
C ARG A 227 -21.06 6.89 12.76
N TYR A 228 -20.28 7.08 11.70
CA TYR A 228 -19.26 6.17 11.19
C TYR A 228 -17.86 6.75 11.40
N THR A 229 -17.58 7.34 12.57
CA THR A 229 -16.20 7.71 12.92
C THR A 229 -15.31 6.48 12.74
N ILE A 230 -14.30 6.59 11.89
CA ILE A 230 -13.54 5.43 11.39
C ILE A 230 -12.32 5.09 12.25
N GLY A 231 -12.10 5.85 13.34
CA GLY A 231 -10.88 5.76 14.13
C GLY A 231 -9.71 6.39 13.39
N SER A 232 -8.51 5.84 13.51
CA SER A 232 -7.29 6.36 12.89
C SER A 232 -6.65 5.37 11.90
N PRO A 233 -7.37 4.86 10.88
CA PRO A 233 -6.76 4.02 9.86
C PRO A 233 -5.81 4.81 8.98
N ASP A 234 -4.83 4.11 8.40
CA ASP A 234 -4.07 4.60 7.25
C ASP A 234 -4.83 4.24 5.98
N ILE A 235 -5.12 5.24 5.13
CA ILE A 235 -5.90 5.07 3.92
C ILE A 235 -5.05 5.39 2.69
N THR A 236 -5.01 4.47 1.73
CA THR A 236 -4.36 4.66 0.43
C THR A 236 -5.38 4.48 -0.69
N MET A 237 -5.49 5.50 -1.55
CA MET A 237 -6.31 5.47 -2.76
C MET A 237 -5.42 5.16 -3.96
N VAL A 238 -5.56 3.98 -4.53
CA VAL A 238 -4.84 3.54 -5.73
C VAL A 238 -5.71 3.84 -6.95
N LEU A 239 -5.43 4.94 -7.64
CA LEU A 239 -6.26 5.38 -8.75
C LEU A 239 -5.88 4.66 -10.07
N PRO A 240 -6.83 4.30 -10.95
CA PRO A 240 -6.57 3.54 -12.18
C PRO A 240 -6.12 4.41 -13.36
N PHE A 241 -5.61 5.62 -13.11
CA PHE A 241 -5.29 6.59 -14.15
C PHE A 241 -3.84 6.51 -14.58
N GLU A 242 -3.61 6.64 -15.89
CA GLU A 242 -2.26 6.82 -16.42
C GLU A 242 -1.69 8.19 -15.96
N PRO A 243 -0.37 8.34 -15.81
CA PRO A 243 0.23 9.60 -15.35
C PRO A 243 -0.08 10.83 -16.21
N ASN A 244 -0.49 10.63 -17.46
CA ASN A 244 -0.87 11.67 -18.42
C ASN A 244 -2.39 11.80 -18.60
N ALA A 245 -3.20 11.16 -17.75
CA ALA A 245 -4.65 11.25 -17.80
C ALA A 245 -5.12 12.71 -17.69
N SER A 246 -6.16 13.04 -18.44
CA SER A 246 -6.70 14.39 -18.43
C SER A 246 -7.47 14.69 -17.15
N VAL A 247 -7.64 15.97 -16.80
CA VAL A 247 -8.47 16.40 -15.64
C VAL A 247 -9.93 15.96 -15.77
N ARG A 248 -10.40 15.67 -17.00
CA ARG A 248 -11.76 15.14 -17.22
C ARG A 248 -11.88 13.67 -16.82
N GLU A 249 -10.78 12.92 -16.90
CA GLU A 249 -10.72 11.51 -16.51
C GLU A 249 -10.34 11.38 -15.03
N ASN A 250 -9.33 12.13 -14.59
CA ASN A 250 -8.89 12.22 -13.21
C ASN A 250 -9.06 13.64 -12.69
N ASN A 251 -10.19 13.92 -12.04
CA ASN A 251 -10.42 15.23 -11.42
C ASN A 251 -9.79 15.26 -10.03
N PRO A 252 -8.71 16.04 -9.79
CA PRO A 252 -8.03 16.07 -8.49
C PRO A 252 -8.92 16.61 -7.36
N ALA A 253 -9.97 17.37 -7.67
CA ALA A 253 -10.93 17.82 -6.66
C ALA A 253 -11.76 16.64 -6.07
N VAL A 254 -11.88 15.53 -6.80
CA VAL A 254 -12.49 14.30 -6.26
C VAL A 254 -11.57 13.66 -5.23
N THR A 255 -10.26 13.53 -5.51
CA THR A 255 -9.28 13.09 -4.49
C THR A 255 -9.34 13.99 -3.26
N GLN A 256 -9.32 15.31 -3.45
CA GLN A 256 -9.40 16.27 -2.34
C GLN A 256 -10.64 16.06 -1.48
N TYR A 257 -11.80 15.82 -2.11
CA TYR A 257 -13.03 15.53 -1.39
C TYR A 257 -12.87 14.31 -0.47
N TRP A 258 -12.27 13.21 -0.96
CA TRP A 258 -12.06 12.02 -0.15
C TRP A 258 -11.03 12.20 0.96
N GLN A 259 -9.92 12.88 0.68
CA GLN A 259 -8.92 13.23 1.69
C GLN A 259 -9.55 14.00 2.83
N THR A 260 -10.31 15.06 2.51
CA THR A 260 -11.00 15.86 3.52
C THR A 260 -12.08 15.05 4.25
N LEU A 261 -12.89 14.25 3.55
CA LEU A 261 -13.94 13.46 4.18
C LEU A 261 -13.36 12.43 5.16
N PHE A 262 -12.32 11.69 4.75
CA PHE A 262 -11.68 10.69 5.60
C PHE A 262 -10.99 11.33 6.82
N ALA A 263 -10.30 12.47 6.63
CA ALA A 263 -9.69 13.22 7.71
C ALA A 263 -10.75 13.71 8.72
N GLU A 264 -11.86 14.27 8.26
CA GLU A 264 -12.98 14.72 9.12
C GLU A 264 -13.66 13.56 9.88
N LEU A 265 -13.57 12.34 9.35
CA LEU A 265 -14.07 11.11 10.00
C LEU A 265 -13.03 10.42 10.90
N GLY A 266 -11.80 10.94 10.96
CA GLY A 266 -10.76 10.55 11.92
C GLY A 266 -9.52 9.87 11.33
N ALA A 267 -9.46 9.59 10.03
CA ALA A 267 -8.33 8.89 9.41
C ALA A 267 -6.98 9.50 9.81
N GLY A 268 -5.99 8.63 10.06
CA GLY A 268 -4.65 9.05 10.48
C GLY A 268 -3.86 9.64 9.31
N VAL A 269 -3.63 8.82 8.30
CA VAL A 269 -2.96 9.18 7.05
C VAL A 269 -3.90 8.91 5.88
N VAL A 270 -3.95 9.82 4.90
CA VAL A 270 -4.70 9.62 3.65
C VAL A 270 -3.82 10.01 2.46
N GLU A 271 -3.50 9.04 1.62
CA GLU A 271 -2.57 9.21 0.49
C GLU A 271 -3.17 8.70 -0.83
N GLU A 272 -2.67 9.26 -1.94
CA GLU A 272 -2.99 8.84 -3.32
C GLU A 272 -1.76 8.16 -3.95
N GLN A 273 -2.00 7.08 -4.71
CA GLN A 273 -0.99 6.38 -5.53
C GLN A 273 -1.44 6.13 -6.96
#